data_AF-A0A1E1W272-F1
#
_entry.id   AF-A0A1E1W272-F1
#
_cell.length_a   1.000
_cell.length_b   1.000
_cell.length_c   1.000
_cell.angle_alpha   90.00
_cell.angle_beta   90.00
_cell.angle_gamma   90.00
#
_symmetry.space_group_name_H-M   'P 1'
#
loop_
_entity.id
_entity.type
_entity.pdbx_description
1 polymer ?
#
loop_
_entity_poly.entity_id
_entity_poly.type
_entity_poly.pdbx_seq_one_letter_code
_entity_poly.pdbx_strand_id
1 'polypeptide(L)'
;RGTMFSRKAYTQKFSQSIVNMFTRTFKQVDEKIRSQMFKLRETWHDVFPATKLYQLDVKVNLIDPAWPIQAQPQQSNIHVNPNFLKKNATAATTSATPSLTEEEEKMRSILAKKEQELLMLQQKKIEMQLEQTRRQLEMAEKNAKKSSVTPVSAPVSVMPIAMVNPVVAPVMPAAPEINLPVKARL
;
A
#
# COMPACT_ATOMS: atom_id res chain seq x y z
N ARG A 1 -21.00 -39.00 -32.42
CA ARG A 1 -20.08 -38.70 -31.30
C ARG A 1 -19.71 -37.23 -31.37
N GLY A 2 -20.41 -36.37 -30.61
CA GLY A 2 -20.06 -34.95 -30.54
C GLY A 2 -18.85 -34.78 -29.62
N THR A 3 -17.76 -34.23 -30.14
CA THR A 3 -16.64 -33.80 -29.32
C THR A 3 -17.14 -32.68 -28.41
N MET A 4 -17.44 -32.99 -27.16
CA MET A 4 -17.54 -31.97 -26.12
C MET A 4 -16.16 -31.32 -26.03
N PHE A 5 -15.99 -30.19 -26.71
CA PHE A 5 -14.88 -29.30 -26.40
C PHE A 5 -15.07 -28.91 -24.93
N SER A 6 -14.28 -29.52 -24.06
CA SER A 6 -14.28 -29.21 -22.63
C SER A 6 -14.12 -27.69 -22.48
N ARG A 7 -14.87 -27.07 -21.57
CA ARG A 7 -14.73 -25.65 -21.21
C ARG A 7 -13.26 -25.24 -21.11
N LYS A 8 -12.41 -26.12 -20.57
CA LYS A 8 -10.96 -25.94 -20.46
C LYS A 8 -10.26 -25.77 -21.81
N ALA A 9 -10.63 -26.53 -22.84
CA ALA A 9 -10.06 -26.42 -24.18
C ALA A 9 -10.41 -25.08 -24.84
N TYR A 10 -11.65 -24.61 -24.68
CA TYR A 10 -12.06 -23.29 -25.13
C TYR A 10 -11.29 -22.18 -24.40
N THR A 11 -11.25 -22.24 -23.06
CA THR A 11 -10.51 -21.27 -22.23
C THR A 11 -9.04 -21.20 -22.64
N GLN A 12 -8.40 -22.34 -22.91
CA GLN A 12 -7.01 -22.38 -23.36
C GLN A 12 -6.83 -21.69 -24.73
N LYS A 13 -7.69 -21.98 -25.71
CA LYS A 13 -7.62 -21.33 -27.03
C LYS A 13 -7.83 -19.82 -26.92
N PHE A 14 -8.81 -19.40 -26.13
CA PHE A 14 -9.13 -18.00 -25.94
C PHE A 14 -8.04 -17.25 -25.16
N SER A 15 -7.38 -17.92 -24.20
CA SER A 15 -6.25 -17.36 -23.44
C SER A 15 -5.10 -16.89 -24.34
N GLN A 16 -4.89 -17.51 -25.50
CA GLN A 16 -3.83 -17.12 -26.42
C GLN A 16 -4.06 -15.73 -27.04
N SER A 17 -5.33 -15.40 -27.27
CA SER A 17 -5.72 -14.19 -28.01
C SER A 17 -6.34 -13.12 -27.13
N ILE A 18 -6.76 -13.44 -25.90
CA ILE A 18 -7.55 -12.52 -25.05
C ILE A 18 -6.84 -11.20 -24.77
N VAL A 19 -5.54 -11.24 -24.46
CA VAL A 19 -4.75 -10.02 -24.19
C VAL A 19 -4.75 -9.12 -25.43
N ASN A 20 -4.42 -9.67 -26.60
CA ASN A 20 -4.34 -8.88 -27.83
C ASN A 20 -5.70 -8.34 -28.28
N MET A 21 -6.75 -9.15 -28.21
CA MET A 21 -8.10 -8.75 -28.59
C MET A 21 -8.63 -7.67 -27.64
N PHE A 22 -8.50 -7.88 -26.32
CA PHE A 22 -8.96 -6.92 -25.32
C PHE A 22 -8.25 -5.57 -25.45
N THR A 23 -6.91 -5.57 -25.51
CA THR A 23 -6.12 -4.34 -25.67
C THR A 23 -6.43 -3.61 -26.98
N ARG A 24 -6.66 -4.32 -28.10
CA ARG A 24 -7.03 -3.69 -29.39
C ARG A 24 -8.40 -3.04 -29.33
N THR A 25 -9.39 -3.71 -28.75
CA THR A 25 -10.73 -3.14 -28.57
C THR A 25 -10.69 -1.96 -27.62
N PHE A 26 -9.96 -2.07 -26.49
CA PHE A 26 -9.84 -1.01 -25.48
C PHE A 26 -9.31 0.32 -26.04
N LYS A 27 -8.39 0.26 -27.02
CA LYS A 27 -7.86 1.45 -27.72
C LYS A 27 -8.90 2.17 -28.57
N GLN A 28 -9.87 1.45 -29.13
CA GLN A 28 -10.79 1.95 -30.16
C GLN A 28 -12.16 2.35 -29.60
N VAL A 29 -12.44 2.02 -28.34
CA VAL A 29 -13.72 2.31 -27.70
C VAL A 29 -13.67 3.57 -26.85
N ASP A 30 -14.83 4.16 -26.62
CA ASP A 30 -15.06 5.33 -25.78
C ASP A 30 -15.10 4.98 -24.27
N GLU A 31 -15.05 6.01 -23.43
CA GLU A 31 -14.91 5.90 -21.98
C GLU A 31 -16.03 5.07 -21.31
N LYS A 32 -17.26 5.19 -21.84
CA LYS A 32 -18.41 4.42 -21.33
C LYS A 32 -18.19 2.91 -21.52
N ILE A 33 -17.67 2.52 -22.69
CA ILE A 33 -17.37 1.12 -22.99
C ILE A 33 -16.11 0.66 -22.25
N ARG A 34 -15.10 1.51 -22.05
CA ARG A 34 -13.93 1.18 -21.22
C ARG A 34 -14.33 0.78 -19.80
N SER A 35 -15.28 1.51 -19.20
CA SER A 35 -15.84 1.15 -17.88
C SER A 35 -16.53 -0.23 -17.90
N GLN A 36 -17.25 -0.56 -18.97
CA GLN A 36 -17.85 -1.90 -19.12
C GLN A 36 -16.79 -2.99 -19.32
N MET A 37 -15.74 -2.70 -20.08
CA MET A 37 -14.60 -3.62 -20.26
C MET A 37 -13.88 -3.88 -18.94
N PHE A 38 -13.75 -2.87 -18.07
CA PHE A 38 -13.24 -3.04 -16.71
C PHE A 38 -14.09 -4.02 -15.90
N LYS A 39 -15.40 -3.80 -15.83
CA LYS A 39 -16.33 -4.72 -15.14
C LYS A 39 -16.27 -6.14 -15.71
N LEU A 40 -16.14 -6.27 -17.03
CA LEU A 40 -15.97 -7.58 -17.68
C LEU A 40 -14.69 -8.28 -17.20
N ARG A 41 -13.58 -7.55 -17.12
CA ARG A 41 -12.28 -8.08 -16.65
C ARG A 41 -12.34 -8.54 -15.18
N GLU A 42 -13.20 -7.96 -14.35
CA GLU A 42 -13.38 -8.41 -12.96
C GLU A 42 -13.98 -9.81 -12.85
N THR A 43 -14.67 -10.31 -13.89
CA THR A 43 -15.27 -11.65 -13.88
C THR A 43 -14.30 -12.78 -14.20
N TRP A 44 -13.03 -12.45 -14.50
CA TRP A 44 -12.08 -13.40 -15.10
C TRP A 44 -11.13 -14.10 -14.12
N HIS A 45 -11.17 -13.73 -12.83
CA HIS A 45 -10.28 -14.25 -11.80
C HIS A 45 -10.27 -15.80 -11.71
N ASP A 46 -11.43 -16.44 -11.89
CA ASP A 46 -11.56 -17.90 -11.84
C ASP A 46 -11.50 -18.58 -13.22
N VAL A 47 -11.38 -17.79 -14.29
CA VAL A 47 -11.41 -18.27 -15.68
C VAL A 47 -10.00 -18.35 -16.26
N PHE A 48 -9.17 -17.35 -15.98
CA PHE A 48 -7.80 -17.28 -16.51
C PHE A 48 -6.76 -17.26 -15.38
N PRO A 49 -5.57 -17.85 -15.60
CA PRO A 49 -4.48 -17.77 -14.64
C PRO A 49 -4.11 -16.31 -14.32
N ALA A 50 -3.74 -16.04 -13.06
CA ALA A 50 -3.32 -14.71 -12.60
C ALA A 50 -2.20 -14.09 -13.45
N THR A 51 -1.24 -14.91 -13.89
CA THR A 51 -0.16 -14.47 -14.81
C THR A 51 -0.70 -13.87 -16.11
N LYS A 52 -1.79 -14.43 -16.64
CA LYS A 52 -2.38 -13.95 -17.90
C LYS A 52 -3.18 -12.68 -17.70
N LEU A 53 -3.89 -12.57 -16.58
CA LEU A 53 -4.60 -11.37 -16.18
C LEU A 53 -3.64 -10.22 -15.87
N TYR A 54 -2.51 -10.49 -15.22
CA TYR A 54 -1.46 -9.49 -14.98
C TYR A 54 -0.90 -8.93 -16.29
N GLN A 55 -0.58 -9.80 -17.27
CA GLN A 55 -0.14 -9.36 -18.59
C GLN A 55 -1.17 -8.45 -19.28
N LEU A 56 -2.47 -8.79 -19.14
CA LEU A 56 -3.55 -7.98 -19.66
C LEU A 56 -3.58 -6.60 -18.97
N ASP A 57 -3.58 -6.59 -17.64
CA ASP A 57 -3.65 -5.36 -16.86
C ASP A 57 -2.48 -4.42 -17.17
N VAL A 58 -1.26 -4.94 -17.27
CA VAL A 58 -0.08 -4.15 -17.66
C VAL A 58 -0.26 -3.56 -19.05
N LYS A 59 -0.73 -4.35 -20.02
CA LYS A 59 -0.95 -3.88 -21.41
C LYS A 59 -2.03 -2.80 -21.49
N VAL A 60 -3.06 -2.89 -20.67
CA VAL A 60 -4.14 -1.90 -20.60
C VAL A 60 -3.67 -0.66 -19.85
N ASN A 61 -2.91 -0.82 -18.76
CA ASN A 61 -2.32 0.28 -17.99
C ASN A 61 -1.36 1.13 -18.84
N LEU A 62 -0.63 0.52 -19.78
CA LEU A 62 0.17 1.25 -20.77
C LEU A 62 -0.64 2.17 -21.69
N ILE A 63 -1.95 1.94 -21.83
CA ILE A 63 -2.87 2.77 -22.63
C ILE A 63 -3.58 3.76 -21.73
N ASP A 64 -4.00 3.31 -20.55
CA ASP A 64 -4.70 4.09 -19.54
C ASP A 64 -4.00 3.94 -18.18
N PRO A 65 -3.21 4.93 -17.75
CA PRO A 65 -2.52 4.91 -16.46
C PRO A 65 -3.46 4.75 -15.25
N ALA A 66 -4.76 5.08 -15.39
CA ALA A 66 -5.76 4.90 -14.33
C ALA A 66 -6.22 3.45 -14.16
N TRP A 67 -5.85 2.54 -15.08
CA TRP A 67 -6.23 1.14 -15.00
C TRP A 67 -5.46 0.41 -13.88
N PRO A 68 -6.14 -0.17 -12.86
CA PRO A 68 -5.45 -0.84 -11.77
C PRO A 68 -4.89 -2.19 -12.19
N ILE A 69 -3.68 -2.50 -11.72
CA ILE A 69 -3.08 -3.83 -11.88
C ILE A 69 -3.58 -4.72 -10.74
N GLN A 70 -4.71 -5.40 -10.98
CA GLN A 70 -5.40 -6.19 -9.95
C GLN A 70 -4.80 -7.58 -9.77
N ALA A 71 -4.32 -8.21 -10.84
CA ALA A 71 -3.76 -9.55 -10.75
C ALA A 71 -2.28 -9.48 -10.37
N GLN A 72 -1.91 -10.06 -9.23
CA GLN A 72 -0.51 -10.24 -8.86
C GLN A 72 -0.11 -11.67 -9.18
N PRO A 73 0.99 -11.92 -9.92
CA PRO A 73 1.49 -13.28 -10.05
C PRO A 73 1.78 -13.77 -8.64
N GLN A 74 1.13 -14.85 -8.20
CA GLN A 74 1.55 -15.58 -7.01
C GLN A 74 2.99 -16.01 -7.27
N GLN A 75 3.93 -15.20 -6.77
CA GLN A 75 5.24 -15.68 -6.44
C GLN A 75 4.96 -16.74 -5.39
N SER A 76 5.06 -18.01 -5.79
CA SER A 76 5.30 -19.08 -4.86
C SER A 76 6.60 -18.68 -4.14
N ASN A 77 6.45 -17.91 -3.05
CA ASN A 77 7.49 -17.54 -2.10
C ASN A 77 7.88 -18.83 -1.38
N ILE A 78 8.50 -19.74 -2.12
CA ILE A 78 9.17 -20.90 -1.57
C ILE A 78 10.42 -20.31 -0.95
N HIS A 79 10.31 -19.96 0.33
CA HIS A 79 11.45 -19.62 1.16
C HIS A 79 12.28 -20.91 1.32
N VAL A 80 13.14 -21.19 0.34
CA VAL A 80 14.08 -22.31 0.44
C VAL A 80 15.18 -21.89 1.40
N ASN A 81 15.31 -22.61 2.51
CA ASN A 81 16.46 -22.47 3.40
C ASN A 81 17.73 -22.81 2.59
N PRO A 82 18.75 -21.94 2.50
CA PRO A 82 19.97 -22.20 1.72
C PRO A 82 20.75 -23.45 2.17
N ASN A 83 20.45 -24.01 3.34
CA ASN A 83 20.99 -25.30 3.76
C ASN A 83 20.34 -26.54 3.11
N PHE A 84 19.20 -26.40 2.41
CA PHE A 84 18.51 -27.52 1.76
C PHE A 84 19.22 -28.04 0.49
N LEU A 85 20.02 -27.20 -0.18
CA LEU A 85 20.67 -27.53 -1.45
C LEU A 85 22.07 -28.16 -1.29
N LYS A 86 22.62 -28.21 -0.07
CA LYS A 86 24.01 -28.68 0.16
C LYS A 86 24.18 -30.19 0.15
N LYS A 87 23.10 -30.99 0.07
CA LYS A 87 23.21 -32.45 0.22
C LYS A 87 23.12 -33.28 -1.05
N ASN A 88 22.75 -32.74 -2.22
CA ASN A 88 22.56 -33.56 -3.41
C ASN A 88 22.89 -32.85 -4.73
N ALA A 89 24.12 -32.38 -4.90
CA ALA A 89 24.60 -31.90 -6.19
C ALA A 89 26.04 -32.40 -6.48
N THR A 90 26.19 -33.70 -6.67
CA THR A 90 27.28 -34.27 -7.47
C THR A 90 26.67 -34.85 -8.74
N ALA A 91 26.57 -34.03 -9.79
CA ALA A 91 26.66 -34.44 -11.20
C ALA A 91 26.37 -33.27 -12.14
N ALA A 92 27.33 -33.01 -13.05
CA ALA A 92 27.23 -32.40 -14.39
C ALA A 92 26.55 -30.99 -14.47
N THR A 93 27.27 -29.87 -14.62
CA THR A 93 28.06 -29.37 -15.78
C THR A 93 27.27 -29.16 -17.08
N THR A 94 27.46 -27.94 -17.64
CA THR A 94 26.91 -27.30 -18.87
C THR A 94 25.55 -26.59 -18.66
N SER A 95 25.32 -25.30 -18.96
CA SER A 95 26.01 -24.30 -19.80
C SER A 95 25.43 -22.87 -19.57
N ALA A 96 26.30 -21.85 -19.57
CA ALA A 96 26.15 -20.42 -19.95
C ALA A 96 24.94 -19.56 -19.49
N THR A 97 25.21 -18.45 -18.77
CA THR A 97 24.85 -17.05 -19.13
C THR A 97 25.25 -16.05 -18.00
N PRO A 98 25.94 -14.92 -18.29
CA PRO A 98 26.27 -13.88 -17.31
C PRO A 98 25.32 -12.67 -17.46
N SER A 99 24.25 -12.58 -16.66
CA SER A 99 23.35 -11.40 -16.65
C SER A 99 22.44 -11.31 -15.41
N LEU A 100 22.89 -11.75 -14.23
CA LEU A 100 22.08 -11.70 -12.99
C LEU A 100 22.60 -10.69 -11.96
N THR A 101 23.83 -10.20 -12.08
CA THR A 101 24.46 -9.34 -11.07
C THR A 101 24.01 -7.88 -11.15
N GLU A 102 23.80 -7.32 -12.34
CA GLU A 102 23.48 -5.90 -12.51
C GLU A 102 22.04 -5.55 -12.08
N GLU A 103 21.08 -6.45 -12.33
CA GLU A 103 19.69 -6.30 -11.90
C GLU A 103 19.57 -6.38 -10.36
N GLU A 104 20.33 -7.28 -9.72
CA GLU A 104 20.40 -7.40 -8.26
C GLU A 104 21.04 -6.17 -7.61
N GLU A 105 22.12 -5.64 -8.19
CA GLU A 105 22.79 -4.44 -7.67
C GLU A 105 21.90 -3.20 -7.81
N LYS A 106 21.18 -3.07 -8.93
CA LYS A 106 20.17 -2.03 -9.12
C LYS A 106 19.02 -2.15 -8.11
N MET A 107 18.56 -3.37 -7.83
CA MET A 107 17.53 -3.61 -6.82
C MET A 107 18.00 -3.26 -5.40
N ARG A 108 19.24 -3.60 -5.05
CA ARG A 108 19.88 -3.23 -3.77
C ARG A 108 20.04 -1.72 -3.65
N SER A 109 20.47 -1.05 -4.72
CA SER A 109 20.61 0.41 -4.78
C SER A 109 19.26 1.12 -4.58
N ILE A 110 18.20 0.63 -5.22
CA ILE A 110 16.83 1.17 -5.04
C ILE A 110 16.39 1.03 -3.59
N LEU A 111 16.61 -0.14 -2.96
CA LEU A 111 16.19 -0.38 -1.59
C LEU A 111 16.95 0.53 -0.61
N ALA A 112 18.27 0.61 -0.75
CA ALA A 112 19.12 1.49 0.07
C ALA A 112 18.70 2.97 -0.07
N LYS A 113 18.40 3.41 -1.30
CA LYS A 113 17.93 4.79 -1.53
C LYS A 113 16.57 5.06 -0.89
N LYS A 114 15.64 4.11 -0.96
CA LYS A 114 14.33 4.24 -0.32
C LYS A 114 14.41 4.24 1.20
N GLU A 115 15.28 3.42 1.78
CA GLU A 115 15.55 3.41 3.22
C GLU A 115 16.17 4.74 3.68
N GLN A 116 17.13 5.28 2.92
CA GLN A 116 17.75 6.58 3.21
C GLN A 116 16.74 7.74 3.12
N GLU A 117 15.89 7.74 2.09
CA GLU A 117 14.85 8.75 1.92
C GLU A 117 13.85 8.73 3.09
N LEU A 118 13.45 7.53 3.53
CA LEU A 118 12.57 7.35 4.68
C LEU A 118 13.19 7.93 5.96
N LEU A 119 14.47 7.63 6.22
CA LEU A 119 15.19 8.14 7.38
C LEU A 119 15.30 9.67 7.33
N MET A 120 15.60 10.23 6.17
CA MET A 120 15.67 11.68 5.98
C MET A 120 14.32 12.36 6.25
N LEU A 121 13.21 11.77 5.77
CA LEU A 121 11.87 12.27 6.03
C LEU A 121 11.52 12.20 7.52
N GLN A 122 11.91 11.13 8.22
CA GLN A 122 11.67 10.99 9.65
C GLN A 122 12.48 12.02 10.46
N GLN A 123 13.75 12.24 10.11
CA GLN A 123 14.59 13.26 10.75
C GLN A 123 14.02 14.67 10.52
N LYS A 124 13.61 14.99 9.28
CA LYS A 124 12.99 16.29 8.95
C LYS A 124 11.67 16.51 9.70
N LYS A 125 10.86 15.47 9.90
CA LYS A 125 9.65 15.54 10.73
C LYS A 125 9.98 15.89 12.19
N ILE A 126 11.02 15.28 12.76
CA ILE A 126 11.43 15.54 14.15
C ILE A 126 11.93 16.97 14.28
N GLU A 127 12.78 17.42 13.36
CA GLU A 127 13.32 18.79 13.33
C GLU A 127 12.19 19.83 13.23
N MET A 128 11.24 19.61 12.32
CA MET A 128 10.07 20.49 12.16
C MET A 128 9.22 20.54 13.44
N GLN A 129 8.97 19.41 14.08
CA GLN A 129 8.21 19.38 15.34
C GLN A 129 8.94 20.07 16.48
N LEU A 130 10.27 19.91 16.55
CA LEU A 130 11.09 20.58 17.55
C LEU A 130 11.05 22.10 17.36
N GLU A 131 11.19 22.57 16.12
CA GLU A 131 11.12 24.00 15.79
C GLU A 131 9.73 24.59 16.06
N GLN A 132 8.67 23.86 15.67
CA GLN A 132 7.29 24.28 15.95
C GLN A 132 7.01 24.37 17.46
N THR A 133 7.54 23.43 18.24
CA THR A 133 7.40 23.43 19.71
C THR A 133 8.20 24.57 20.33
N ARG A 134 9.44 24.79 19.88
CA ARG A 134 10.30 25.89 20.32
C ARG A 134 9.64 27.24 20.06
N ARG A 135 9.10 27.44 18.86
CA ARG A 135 8.41 28.68 18.48
C ARG A 135 7.16 28.93 19.32
N GLN A 136 6.39 27.87 19.63
CA GLN A 136 5.23 27.99 20.53
C GLN A 136 5.61 28.41 21.95
N LEU A 137 6.68 27.82 22.51
CA LEU A 137 7.19 28.22 23.82
C LEU A 137 7.69 29.67 23.83
N GLU A 138 8.41 30.11 22.79
CA GLU A 138 8.88 31.49 22.69
C GLU A 138 7.72 32.49 22.60
N MET A 139 6.66 32.16 21.83
CA MET A 139 5.46 33.00 21.76
C MET A 139 4.73 33.06 23.11
N ALA A 140 4.63 31.95 23.84
CA ALA A 140 4.06 31.93 25.19
C ALA A 140 4.88 32.77 26.18
N GLU A 141 6.21 32.71 26.12
CA GLU A 141 7.09 33.51 26.98
C GLU A 141 6.99 35.01 26.69
N LYS A 142 6.97 35.40 25.40
CA LYS A 142 6.77 36.80 24.98
C LYS A 142 5.41 37.33 25.40
N ASN A 143 4.38 36.49 25.45
CA ASN A 143 3.06 36.87 25.96
C ASN A 143 3.07 37.02 27.49
N ALA A 144 3.78 36.15 28.22
CA ALA A 144 3.92 36.22 29.68
C ALA A 144 4.72 37.45 30.16
N LYS A 145 5.69 37.94 29.38
CA LYS A 145 6.51 39.12 29.75
C LYS A 145 5.82 40.48 29.53
N LYS A 146 4.65 40.55 28.89
CA LYS A 146 3.83 41.78 28.81
C LYS A 146 2.94 42.02 30.05
N SER A 147 2.96 41.11 31.01
CA SER A 147 2.20 41.19 32.26
C SER A 147 3.10 41.00 33.49
N SER A 148 4.08 41.89 33.70
CA SER A 148 4.69 42.04 35.03
C SER A 148 5.36 43.39 35.25
N VAL A 149 4.59 44.36 35.77
CA VAL A 149 5.04 45.34 36.78
C VAL A 149 3.87 45.50 37.78
N THR A 150 4.16 45.30 39.07
CA THR A 150 3.26 45.28 40.25
C THR A 150 3.22 46.68 40.93
N PRO A 151 2.62 46.97 42.14
CA PRO A 151 2.02 46.08 43.16
C PRO A 151 0.81 46.58 44.04
N VAL A 152 0.37 45.68 44.98
CA VAL A 152 -0.32 45.85 46.31
C VAL A 152 -1.87 45.82 46.30
N SER A 153 -2.68 45.07 47.10
CA SER A 153 -2.56 44.38 48.41
C SER A 153 -3.58 43.22 48.56
N ALA A 154 -3.33 42.25 49.47
CA ALA A 154 -4.25 41.18 49.95
C ALA A 154 -4.99 41.60 51.27
N PRO A 155 -5.85 40.81 51.99
CA PRO A 155 -6.29 39.38 51.90
C PRO A 155 -7.85 39.18 52.00
N VAL A 156 -8.54 38.03 51.81
CA VAL A 156 -8.59 36.77 52.60
C VAL A 156 -9.36 35.63 51.87
N SER A 157 -9.02 34.40 52.27
CA SER A 157 -9.41 33.02 51.89
C SER A 157 -10.90 32.62 51.95
N VAL A 158 -11.39 31.75 51.04
CA VAL A 158 -11.77 30.30 51.24
C VAL A 158 -11.99 29.59 49.87
N MET A 159 -11.53 28.34 49.68
CA MET A 159 -11.83 27.45 48.51
C MET A 159 -12.83 26.33 48.91
N PRO A 160 -13.21 25.32 48.08
CA PRO A 160 -13.41 25.17 46.62
C PRO A 160 -14.83 24.59 46.28
N ILE A 161 -15.25 24.49 45.01
CA ILE A 161 -16.16 23.43 44.50
C ILE A 161 -16.21 23.42 42.97
N ALA A 162 -16.13 22.21 42.42
CA ALA A 162 -16.32 21.85 41.03
C ALA A 162 -17.80 21.98 40.60
N MET A 163 -18.07 22.50 39.39
CA MET A 163 -19.27 22.15 38.62
C MET A 163 -19.08 22.45 37.13
N VAL A 164 -18.95 21.35 36.38
CA VAL A 164 -19.45 21.05 35.02
C VAL A 164 -20.04 22.19 34.18
N ASN A 165 -19.62 22.33 32.90
CA ASN A 165 -20.43 21.97 31.72
C ASN A 165 -19.65 22.18 30.39
N PRO A 166 -20.13 21.72 29.22
CA PRO A 166 -19.48 20.64 28.50
C PRO A 166 -18.89 21.08 27.15
N VAL A 167 -18.01 20.19 26.67
CA VAL A 167 -17.37 20.22 25.37
C VAL A 167 -18.40 20.20 24.23
N VAL A 168 -18.26 21.09 23.24
CA VAL A 168 -18.86 20.91 21.91
C VAL A 168 -17.77 20.36 21.01
N ALA A 169 -17.90 19.07 20.67
CA ALA A 169 -16.98 18.33 19.82
C ALA A 169 -17.10 18.74 18.33
N PRO A 170 -16.03 18.62 17.53
CA PRO A 170 -16.14 18.55 16.08
C PRO A 170 -16.58 17.13 15.66
N VAL A 171 -17.56 17.06 14.77
CA VAL A 171 -18.14 15.81 14.26
C VAL A 171 -17.13 15.06 13.39
N MET A 172 -16.88 13.78 13.70
CA MET A 172 -16.16 12.84 12.84
C MET A 172 -17.15 11.99 12.04
N PRO A 173 -16.90 11.65 10.76
CA PRO A 173 -17.65 10.64 10.06
C PRO A 173 -17.26 9.23 10.54
N ALA A 174 -18.29 8.40 10.76
CA ALA A 174 -18.22 7.05 11.30
C ALA A 174 -17.63 6.03 10.32
N ALA A 175 -16.83 5.09 10.86
CA ALA A 175 -16.53 3.79 10.26
C ALA A 175 -16.26 2.75 11.39
N PRO A 176 -16.50 1.45 11.16
CA PRO A 176 -17.13 0.55 12.13
C PRO A 176 -16.15 -0.22 13.02
N GLU A 177 -16.52 -0.41 14.30
CA GLU A 177 -15.82 -1.31 15.23
C GLU A 177 -16.13 -2.79 14.94
N ILE A 178 -15.07 -3.57 14.83
CA ILE A 178 -15.05 -5.03 14.76
C ILE A 178 -15.08 -5.56 16.21
N ASN A 179 -16.13 -6.29 16.53
CA ASN A 179 -16.32 -7.00 17.79
C ASN A 179 -15.37 -8.21 17.87
N LEU A 180 -14.59 -8.35 18.96
CA LEU A 180 -13.89 -9.59 19.31
C LEU A 180 -14.01 -9.86 20.83
N PRO A 181 -14.27 -11.11 21.26
CA PRO A 181 -14.83 -11.40 22.58
C PRO A 181 -13.79 -11.57 23.70
N VAL A 182 -14.19 -11.17 24.91
CA VAL A 182 -13.48 -11.33 26.18
C VAL A 182 -13.44 -12.80 26.62
N LYS A 183 -12.26 -13.26 26.99
CA LYS A 183 -12.00 -14.58 27.59
C LYS A 183 -12.65 -14.69 28.97
N ALA A 184 -13.43 -15.75 29.15
CA ALA A 184 -13.98 -16.19 30.42
C ALA A 184 -12.86 -16.62 31.39
N ARG A 185 -13.00 -16.21 32.65
CA ARG A 185 -12.39 -16.90 33.79
C ARG A 185 -13.34 -16.79 34.99
N LEU A 186 -13.75 -17.97 35.45
CA LEU A 186 -14.63 -18.31 36.59
C LEU A 186 -16.12 -18.03 36.42
#